data_AF-A0A6I9PRW6-F1
#
_entry.id   AF-A0A6I9PRW6-F1
#
_cell.length_a   1.000
_cell.length_b   1.000
_cell.length_c   1.000
_cell.angle_alpha   90.00
_cell.angle_beta   90.00
_cell.angle_gamma   90.00
#
_symmetry.space_group_name_H-M   'P 1'
#
loop_
_entity.id
_entity.type
_entity.pdbx_description
1 polymer ?
#
loop_
_entity_poly.entity_id
_entity_poly.type
_entity_poly.pdbx_seq_one_letter_code
_entity_poly.pdbx_strand_id
1 'polypeptide(L)'
;MTTAFNRAGTQLNLVEMEDQRLKDERPAEELMEVKVDVQSEDLNSTHSDTRPQIQGRDPKGVNTILKVTFEDVIAEPPSVRSFDKVWLWSHALFEVSRLWMYRLISLLLAVPVSLAAGILFAVLSFLHIWLIMPCVQLLLINMHWVQTVWGSVLNILISPLFTSMGKCCGQITIHLATDEDR
;
A
#
# COMPACT_ATOMS: atom_id res chain seq x y z
N MET A 1 -40.30 -10.17 -66.58
CA MET A 1 -40.44 -9.89 -65.14
C MET A 1 -39.05 -9.86 -64.47
N THR A 2 -38.19 -8.88 -64.81
CA THR A 2 -36.81 -8.85 -64.26
C THR A 2 -36.25 -7.44 -64.04
N THR A 3 -36.95 -6.38 -64.45
CA THR A 3 -36.40 -5.01 -64.42
C THR A 3 -36.67 -4.25 -63.12
N ALA A 4 -37.70 -4.63 -62.33
CA ALA A 4 -38.01 -3.97 -61.06
C ALA A 4 -37.16 -4.49 -59.88
N PHE A 5 -36.71 -5.75 -59.94
CA PHE A 5 -35.93 -6.38 -58.87
C PHE A 5 -34.50 -5.82 -58.77
N ASN A 6 -33.87 -5.51 -59.90
CA ASN A 6 -32.50 -4.95 -59.91
C ASN A 6 -32.43 -3.52 -59.36
N ARG A 7 -33.47 -2.69 -59.53
CA ARG A 7 -33.49 -1.30 -59.02
C ARG A 7 -33.52 -1.22 -57.49
N ALA A 8 -34.14 -2.20 -56.83
CA ALA A 8 -34.16 -2.31 -55.37
C ALA A 8 -32.79 -2.77 -54.83
N GLY A 9 -32.12 -3.69 -55.53
CA GLY A 9 -30.78 -4.17 -55.16
C GLY A 9 -29.69 -3.09 -55.31
N THR A 10 -29.81 -2.19 -56.29
CA THR A 10 -28.87 -1.08 -56.49
C THR A 10 -29.02 0.02 -55.43
N GLN A 11 -30.26 0.32 -54.99
CA GLN A 11 -30.52 1.30 -53.93
C GLN A 11 -30.03 0.82 -52.56
N LEU A 12 -30.16 -0.48 -52.27
CA LEU A 12 -29.64 -1.05 -51.02
C LEU A 12 -28.11 -0.93 -50.94
N ASN A 13 -27.39 -1.27 -52.03
CA ASN A 13 -25.93 -1.17 -52.04
C ASN A 13 -25.43 0.29 -51.93
N LEU A 14 -26.16 1.26 -52.48
CA LEU A 14 -25.78 2.68 -52.41
C LEU A 14 -25.93 3.23 -50.98
N VAL A 15 -27.03 2.87 -50.30
CA VAL A 15 -27.29 3.25 -48.90
C VAL A 15 -26.30 2.57 -47.95
N GLU A 16 -25.95 1.31 -48.23
CA GLU A 16 -24.98 0.54 -47.43
C GLU A 16 -23.55 1.09 -47.58
N MET A 17 -23.18 1.58 -48.78
CA MET A 17 -21.88 2.23 -49.01
C MET A 17 -21.78 3.66 -48.42
N GLU A 18 -22.87 4.44 -48.38
CA GLU A 18 -22.89 5.76 -47.72
C GLU A 18 -22.81 5.66 -46.19
N ASP A 19 -23.47 4.66 -45.59
CA ASP A 19 -23.45 4.44 -44.15
C ASP A 19 -22.06 3.97 -43.67
N GLN A 20 -21.34 3.25 -44.53
CA GLN A 20 -19.95 2.84 -44.29
C GLN A 20 -18.96 4.00 -44.40
N ARG A 21 -19.24 5.00 -45.26
CA ARG A 21 -18.42 6.23 -45.37
C ARG A 21 -18.59 7.18 -44.20
N LEU A 22 -19.76 7.19 -43.56
CA LEU A 22 -20.01 8.05 -42.39
C LEU A 22 -19.29 7.56 -41.12
N LYS A 23 -18.81 6.31 -41.08
CA LYS A 23 -18.27 5.67 -39.88
C LYS A 23 -16.74 5.70 -39.76
N ASP A 24 -16.03 6.02 -40.85
CA ASP A 24 -14.56 5.95 -40.92
C ASP A 24 -13.85 7.29 -40.62
N GLU A 25 -14.58 8.41 -40.57
CA GLU A 25 -13.96 9.74 -40.61
C GLU A 25 -14.07 10.57 -39.32
N ARG A 26 -14.00 9.98 -38.11
CA ARG A 26 -13.67 10.73 -36.87
C ARG A 26 -12.99 9.90 -35.78
N PRO A 27 -11.65 9.84 -35.74
CA PRO A 27 -10.92 9.47 -34.54
C PRO A 27 -10.66 10.69 -33.64
N ALA A 28 -10.64 10.43 -32.33
CA ALA A 28 -10.11 11.25 -31.22
C ALA A 28 -10.83 12.57 -30.87
N GLU A 29 -11.56 12.60 -29.76
CA GLU A 29 -11.10 13.27 -28.51
C GLU A 29 -12.09 13.07 -27.34
N GLU A 30 -11.51 12.71 -26.19
CA GLU A 30 -11.96 12.86 -24.80
C GLU A 30 -13.37 12.45 -24.34
N LEU A 31 -13.47 11.27 -23.71
CA LEU A 31 -13.78 11.18 -22.27
C LEU A 31 -13.37 9.78 -21.78
N MET A 32 -12.40 9.72 -20.87
CA MET A 32 -11.95 8.47 -20.25
C MET A 32 -13.02 7.98 -19.26
N GLU A 33 -14.06 7.33 -19.76
CA GLU A 33 -15.01 6.58 -18.94
C GLU A 33 -14.41 5.22 -18.61
N VAL A 34 -14.11 4.99 -17.33
CA VAL A 34 -13.61 3.71 -16.83
C VAL A 34 -14.72 2.66 -16.95
N LYS A 35 -14.55 1.79 -17.95
CA LYS A 35 -15.33 0.60 -18.26
C LYS A 35 -15.33 -0.39 -17.08
N VAL A 36 -16.49 -0.67 -16.50
CA VAL A 36 -16.75 -1.93 -15.77
C VAL A 36 -17.81 -2.69 -16.56
N ASP A 37 -17.36 -3.77 -17.18
CA ASP A 37 -18.15 -4.64 -18.03
C ASP A 37 -19.13 -5.46 -17.16
N VAL A 38 -20.43 -5.32 -17.40
CA VAL A 38 -21.46 -6.25 -16.94
C VAL A 38 -22.08 -6.85 -18.20
N GLN A 39 -21.65 -8.05 -18.54
CA GLN A 39 -22.22 -8.87 -19.60
C GLN A 39 -23.34 -9.74 -19.01
N SER A 40 -24.60 -9.38 -19.30
CA SER A 40 -25.76 -10.27 -19.37
C SER A 40 -25.61 -11.15 -20.62
N GLU A 41 -25.83 -12.47 -20.59
CA GLU A 41 -27.08 -13.25 -20.71
C GLU A 41 -26.66 -14.73 -20.44
N ASP A 42 -27.34 -15.66 -19.76
CA ASP A 42 -28.66 -16.26 -19.99
C ASP A 42 -29.04 -17.20 -18.81
N LEU A 43 -30.35 -17.40 -18.62
CA LEU A 43 -31.00 -18.25 -17.60
C LEU A 43 -30.65 -19.75 -17.70
N ASN A 44 -30.11 -20.34 -16.62
CA ASN A 44 -30.64 -21.54 -15.94
C ASN A 44 -29.88 -21.85 -14.63
N SER A 45 -30.64 -22.22 -13.60
CA SER A 45 -30.26 -22.88 -12.34
C SER A 45 -29.76 -22.03 -11.17
N THR A 46 -30.47 -22.21 -10.05
CA THR A 46 -30.06 -21.99 -8.66
C THR A 46 -29.79 -20.55 -8.23
N HIS A 47 -30.82 -19.96 -7.64
CA HIS A 47 -30.81 -18.81 -6.75
C HIS A 47 -29.59 -18.81 -5.81
N SER A 48 -28.50 -18.18 -6.24
CA SER A 48 -27.38 -17.82 -5.38
C SER A 48 -27.41 -16.30 -5.23
N ASP A 49 -28.09 -15.92 -4.15
CA ASP A 49 -28.04 -14.61 -3.52
C ASP A 49 -26.56 -14.27 -3.27
N THR A 50 -25.93 -13.51 -4.17
CA THR A 50 -24.55 -13.01 -4.01
C THR A 50 -24.55 -11.87 -2.98
N ARG A 51 -25.00 -12.18 -1.77
CA ARG A 51 -24.52 -11.52 -0.56
C ARG A 51 -23.05 -11.90 -0.46
N PRO A 52 -22.13 -10.96 -0.15
CA PRO A 52 -20.81 -11.35 0.30
C PRO A 52 -21.03 -12.36 1.42
N GLN A 53 -20.49 -13.59 1.29
CA GLN A 53 -20.46 -14.51 2.41
C GLN A 53 -19.63 -13.83 3.50
N ILE A 54 -20.29 -13.08 4.37
CA ILE A 54 -19.78 -12.71 5.68
C ILE A 54 -19.74 -14.05 6.40
N GLN A 55 -18.65 -14.80 6.18
CA GLN A 55 -18.34 -16.02 6.90
C GLN A 55 -18.60 -15.71 8.38
N GLY A 56 -19.56 -16.42 8.96
CA GLY A 56 -20.08 -16.08 10.28
C GLY A 56 -18.93 -15.84 11.22
N ARG A 57 -18.80 -14.60 11.73
CA ARG A 57 -17.66 -14.13 12.55
C ARG A 57 -17.49 -14.91 13.86
N ASP A 58 -18.36 -15.88 14.09
CA ASP A 58 -18.38 -16.83 15.18
C ASP A 58 -18.94 -18.18 14.67
N PRO A 59 -18.08 -19.10 14.17
CA PRO A 59 -18.52 -20.42 13.69
C PRO A 59 -18.98 -21.34 14.81
N LYS A 60 -18.69 -21.01 16.08
CA LYS A 60 -19.05 -21.80 17.27
C LYS A 60 -20.27 -21.24 18.01
N GLY A 61 -20.78 -20.07 17.61
CA GLY A 61 -21.95 -19.43 18.21
C GLY A 61 -21.79 -19.14 19.71
N VAL A 62 -20.57 -19.00 20.21
CA VAL A 62 -20.28 -18.78 21.64
C VAL A 62 -20.66 -17.37 22.11
N ASN A 63 -20.74 -16.41 21.19
CA ASN A 63 -21.02 -15.01 21.48
C ASN A 63 -22.46 -14.62 21.09
N THR A 64 -23.44 -15.40 21.54
CA THR A 64 -24.87 -15.07 21.35
C THR A 64 -25.27 -13.77 22.05
N ILE A 65 -24.65 -13.45 23.19
CA ILE A 65 -24.93 -12.24 23.99
C ILE A 65 -24.43 -10.95 23.29
N LEU A 66 -23.47 -11.05 22.38
CA LEU A 66 -22.93 -9.89 21.64
C LEU A 66 -23.72 -9.59 20.35
N LYS A 67 -24.75 -10.37 20.04
CA LYS A 67 -25.64 -10.14 18.89
C LYS A 67 -26.73 -9.15 19.26
N VAL A 68 -26.34 -7.89 19.41
CA VAL A 68 -27.29 -6.79 19.60
C VAL A 68 -27.98 -6.51 18.25
N THR A 69 -29.20 -7.01 18.10
CA THR A 69 -30.09 -6.66 16.99
C THR A 69 -30.80 -5.34 17.29
N PHE A 70 -31.23 -4.61 16.26
CA PHE A 70 -31.95 -3.34 16.43
C PHE A 70 -33.20 -3.50 17.31
N GLU A 71 -33.86 -4.64 17.23
CA GLU A 71 -35.03 -5.00 18.03
C GLU A 71 -34.72 -5.12 19.53
N ASP A 72 -33.50 -5.55 19.89
CA ASP A 72 -33.04 -5.68 21.28
C ASP A 72 -32.71 -4.31 21.91
N VAL A 73 -32.33 -3.31 21.08
CA VAL A 73 -32.08 -1.93 21.54
C VAL A 73 -33.37 -1.16 21.79
N ILE A 74 -34.45 -1.48 21.07
CA ILE A 74 -35.75 -0.79 21.16
C ILE A 74 -36.73 -1.53 22.10
N ALA A 75 -36.50 -2.81 22.40
CA ALA A 75 -37.25 -3.64 23.34
C ALA A 75 -38.78 -3.69 23.10
N GLU A 76 -39.24 -3.47 21.86
CA GLU A 76 -40.66 -3.38 21.54
C GLU A 76 -41.26 -4.74 21.10
N PRO A 77 -42.39 -5.19 21.67
CA PRO A 77 -43.09 -6.40 21.24
C PRO A 77 -43.78 -6.21 19.88
N PRO A 78 -43.87 -7.26 19.04
CA PRO A 78 -44.23 -7.17 17.62
C PRO A 78 -45.70 -6.78 17.30
N SER A 79 -46.52 -6.48 18.31
CA SER A 79 -47.97 -6.37 18.17
C SER A 79 -48.54 -4.96 17.98
N VAL A 80 -47.71 -3.90 17.85
CA VAL A 80 -48.17 -2.50 17.78
C VAL A 80 -47.69 -1.73 16.55
N ARG A 81 -47.44 -2.44 15.45
CA ARG A 81 -46.80 -1.86 14.28
C ARG A 81 -47.78 -1.36 13.22
N SER A 82 -48.08 -0.07 13.26
CA SER A 82 -48.93 0.59 12.25
C SER A 82 -48.16 1.22 11.08
N PHE A 83 -46.81 1.15 11.05
CA PHE A 83 -46.00 1.79 9.99
C PHE A 83 -44.78 0.96 9.58
N ASP A 84 -44.99 -0.03 8.72
CA ASP A 84 -43.94 -0.95 8.23
C ASP A 84 -42.77 -0.23 7.54
N LYS A 85 -43.04 0.89 6.88
CA LYS A 85 -42.02 1.64 6.13
C LYS A 85 -41.07 2.39 7.06
N VAL A 86 -41.56 3.04 8.10
CA VAL A 86 -40.70 3.79 9.04
C VAL A 86 -39.74 2.84 9.75
N TRP A 87 -40.23 1.68 10.19
CA TRP A 87 -39.36 0.71 10.83
C TRP A 87 -38.31 0.10 9.89
N LEU A 88 -38.67 -0.18 8.63
CA LEU A 88 -37.70 -0.66 7.65
C LEU A 88 -36.59 0.38 7.41
N TRP A 89 -36.97 1.66 7.31
CA TRP A 89 -36.02 2.76 7.20
C TRP A 89 -35.17 2.93 8.46
N SER A 90 -35.75 2.81 9.66
CA SER A 90 -35.01 2.87 10.93
C SER A 90 -34.01 1.72 11.06
N HIS A 91 -34.40 0.50 10.67
CA HIS A 91 -33.52 -0.67 10.67
C HIS A 91 -32.36 -0.48 9.69
N ALA A 92 -32.65 -0.05 8.46
CA ALA A 92 -31.63 0.20 7.45
C ALA A 92 -30.68 1.34 7.86
N LEU A 93 -31.24 2.45 8.39
CA LEU A 93 -30.45 3.58 8.86
C LEU A 93 -29.56 3.20 10.05
N PHE A 94 -30.05 2.35 10.96
CA PHE A 94 -29.26 1.85 12.09
C PHE A 94 -28.06 1.03 11.62
N GLU A 95 -28.25 0.10 10.68
CA GLU A 95 -27.14 -0.70 10.14
C GLU A 95 -26.10 0.15 9.43
N VAL A 96 -26.55 1.09 8.60
CA VAL A 96 -25.68 2.03 7.87
C VAL A 96 -24.96 2.96 8.85
N SER A 97 -25.65 3.50 9.85
CA SER A 97 -25.07 4.39 10.86
C SER A 97 -23.97 3.70 11.66
N ARG A 98 -24.14 2.42 12.00
CA ARG A 98 -23.11 1.63 12.69
C ARG A 98 -21.82 1.54 11.87
N LEU A 99 -21.92 1.26 10.57
CA LEU A 99 -20.78 1.20 9.65
C LEU A 99 -20.09 2.56 9.49
N TRP A 100 -20.88 3.63 9.32
CA TRP A 100 -20.35 4.99 9.19
C TRP A 100 -19.73 5.52 10.48
N MET A 101 -20.30 5.19 11.63
CA MET A 101 -19.77 5.58 12.94
C MET A 101 -18.40 4.95 13.19
N TYR A 102 -18.20 3.68 12.84
CA TYR A 102 -16.86 3.07 12.93
C TYR A 102 -15.84 3.77 12.04
N ARG A 103 -16.22 4.14 10.81
CA ARG A 103 -15.35 4.89 9.89
C ARG A 103 -15.06 6.30 10.40
N LEU A 104 -16.06 6.99 10.93
CA LEU A 104 -15.94 8.33 11.45
C LEU A 104 -15.07 8.37 12.71
N ILE A 105 -15.26 7.43 13.64
CA ILE A 105 -14.41 7.28 14.84
C ILE A 105 -12.98 6.98 14.42
N SER A 106 -12.78 6.06 13.47
CA SER A 106 -11.44 5.73 12.97
C SER A 106 -10.76 6.94 12.34
N LEU A 107 -11.49 7.73 11.55
CA LEU A 107 -10.98 8.96 10.95
C LEU A 107 -10.69 10.03 12.01
N LEU A 108 -11.60 10.21 12.97
CA LEU A 108 -11.45 11.17 14.07
C LEU A 108 -10.25 10.84 14.95
N LEU A 109 -9.90 9.57 15.13
CA LEU A 109 -8.67 9.15 15.81
C LEU A 109 -7.44 9.29 14.92
N ALA A 110 -7.57 9.07 13.60
CA ALA A 110 -6.47 9.23 12.65
C ALA A 110 -6.00 10.69 12.53
N VAL A 111 -6.92 11.66 12.58
CA VAL A 111 -6.61 13.10 12.50
C VAL A 111 -5.63 13.57 13.60
N PRO A 112 -5.89 13.38 14.92
CA PRO A 112 -4.97 13.80 15.98
C PRO A 112 -3.66 13.02 15.95
N VAL A 113 -3.68 11.74 15.58
CA VAL A 113 -2.46 10.93 15.44
C VAL A 113 -1.60 11.46 14.29
N SER A 114 -2.19 11.77 13.14
CA SER A 114 -1.50 12.37 11.99
C SER A 114 -0.95 13.75 12.33
N LEU A 115 -1.71 14.56 13.09
CA LEU A 115 -1.27 15.88 13.52
C LEU A 115 -0.11 15.78 14.52
N ALA A 116 -0.18 14.86 15.48
CA ALA A 116 0.92 14.58 16.42
C ALA A 116 2.18 14.10 15.70
N ALA A 117 2.04 13.19 14.73
CA ALA A 117 3.15 12.72 13.90
C ALA A 117 3.76 13.85 13.04
N GLY A 118 2.92 14.72 12.47
CA GLY A 118 3.38 15.90 11.72
C GLY A 118 4.14 16.90 12.58
N ILE A 119 3.64 17.21 13.79
CA ILE A 119 4.34 18.07 14.76
C ILE A 119 5.65 17.43 15.20
N LEU A 120 5.65 16.13 15.50
CA LEU A 120 6.86 15.39 15.87
C LEU A 120 7.90 15.46 14.76
N PHE A 121 7.48 15.24 13.51
CA PHE A 121 8.37 15.35 12.35
C PHE A 121 8.90 16.77 12.17
N ALA A 122 8.06 17.80 12.32
CA ALA A 122 8.48 19.19 12.24
C ALA A 122 9.53 19.54 13.30
N VAL A 123 9.32 19.14 14.55
CA VAL A 123 10.30 19.32 15.65
C VAL A 123 11.57 18.53 15.36
N LEU A 124 11.47 17.29 14.87
CA LEU A 124 12.62 16.47 14.53
C LEU A 124 13.41 17.06 13.37
N SER A 125 12.76 17.62 12.35
CA SER A 125 13.41 18.32 11.24
C SER A 125 14.09 19.61 11.71
N PHE A 126 13.45 20.37 12.59
CA PHE A 126 14.05 21.55 13.21
C PHE A 126 15.28 21.17 14.04
N LEU A 127 15.18 20.12 14.86
CA LEU A 127 16.30 19.60 15.62
C LEU A 127 17.39 19.03 14.71
N HIS A 128 17.04 18.41 13.59
CA HIS A 128 18.01 17.88 12.64
C HIS A 128 18.83 19.01 12.02
N ILE A 129 18.19 20.06 11.51
CA ILE A 129 18.95 21.17 10.91
C ILE A 129 19.78 21.93 11.97
N TRP A 130 19.24 22.15 13.17
CA TRP A 130 19.90 22.94 14.21
C TRP A 130 20.87 22.18 15.10
N LEU A 131 20.62 20.90 15.39
CA LEU A 131 21.45 20.08 16.28
C LEU A 131 22.25 19.05 15.49
N ILE A 132 21.67 18.33 14.52
CA ILE A 132 22.42 17.27 13.81
C ILE A 132 23.54 17.89 12.97
N MET A 133 23.32 19.02 12.30
CA MET A 133 24.36 19.67 11.52
C MET A 133 25.59 20.08 12.35
N PRO A 134 25.47 20.80 13.49
CA PRO A 134 26.62 21.07 14.35
C PRO A 134 27.12 19.84 15.11
N CYS A 135 26.26 18.87 15.46
CA CYS A 135 26.70 17.63 16.09
C CYS A 135 27.59 16.82 15.16
N VAL A 136 27.25 16.69 13.88
CA VAL A 136 28.09 15.98 12.90
C VAL A 136 29.42 16.71 12.73
N GLN A 137 29.42 18.04 12.64
CA GLN A 137 30.66 18.82 12.57
C GLN A 137 31.52 18.63 13.84
N LEU A 138 30.90 18.64 15.02
CA LEU A 138 31.57 18.40 16.31
C LEU A 138 32.13 16.98 16.42
N LEU A 139 31.38 15.99 15.95
CA LEU A 139 31.82 14.59 15.92
C LEU A 139 32.99 14.41 14.94
N LEU A 140 32.97 15.06 13.78
CA LEU A 140 34.07 15.01 12.82
C LEU A 140 35.36 15.63 13.37
N ILE A 141 35.27 16.81 14.02
CA ILE A 141 36.46 17.41 14.65
C ILE A 141 36.96 16.56 15.83
N ASN A 142 36.06 15.97 16.63
CA ASN A 142 36.44 15.09 17.72
C ASN A 142 37.08 13.80 17.20
N MET A 143 36.50 13.17 16.18
CA MET A 143 37.06 12.02 15.47
C MET A 143 38.44 12.31 14.90
N HIS A 144 38.65 13.48 14.30
CA HIS A 144 39.96 13.88 13.81
C HIS A 144 41.00 13.95 14.94
N TRP A 145 40.62 14.54 16.08
CA TRP A 145 41.47 14.63 17.25
C TRP A 145 41.78 13.24 17.85
N VAL A 146 40.75 12.40 17.97
CA VAL A 146 40.88 11.01 18.42
C VAL A 146 41.77 10.22 17.47
N GLN A 147 41.65 10.40 16.16
CA GLN A 147 42.49 9.75 15.16
C GLN A 147 43.96 10.16 15.31
N THR A 148 44.24 11.44 15.56
CA THR A 148 45.61 11.91 15.82
C THR A 148 46.17 11.28 17.10
N VAL A 149 45.42 11.31 18.20
CA VAL A 149 45.84 10.71 19.48
C VAL A 149 46.03 9.20 19.32
N TRP A 150 45.11 8.52 18.66
CA TRP A 150 45.18 7.09 18.37
C TRP A 150 46.40 6.77 17.52
N GLY A 151 46.68 7.55 16.48
CA GLY A 151 47.88 7.44 15.67
C GLY A 151 49.18 7.63 16.47
N SER A 152 49.20 8.59 17.40
CA SER A 152 50.35 8.77 18.32
C SER A 152 50.53 7.59 19.27
N VAL A 153 49.45 7.10 19.88
CA VAL A 153 49.48 5.92 20.76
C VAL A 153 49.96 4.68 20.00
N LEU A 154 49.39 4.45 18.82
CA LEU A 154 49.81 3.38 17.93
C LEU A 154 51.27 3.53 17.55
N ASN A 155 51.76 4.72 17.17
CA ASN A 155 53.17 4.89 16.83
C ASN A 155 54.10 4.57 18.02
N ILE A 156 53.75 5.02 19.23
CA ILE A 156 54.53 4.75 20.45
C ILE A 156 54.53 3.25 20.80
N LEU A 157 53.44 2.52 20.56
CA LEU A 157 53.33 1.10 20.88
C LEU A 157 53.86 0.20 19.77
N ILE A 158 53.43 0.45 18.53
CA ILE A 158 53.72 -0.39 17.36
C ILE A 158 55.15 -0.18 16.86
N SER A 159 55.71 1.04 16.86
CA SER A 159 57.10 1.23 16.43
C SER A 159 58.10 0.37 17.21
N PRO A 160 58.10 0.36 18.56
CA PRO A 160 59.01 -0.52 19.29
C PRO A 160 58.65 -2.00 19.13
N LEU A 161 57.35 -2.37 19.13
CA LEU A 161 56.95 -3.77 18.96
C LEU A 161 57.40 -4.35 17.62
N PHE A 162 57.15 -3.66 16.51
CA PHE A 162 57.58 -4.10 15.18
C PHE A 162 59.09 -4.01 15.00
N THR A 163 59.76 -3.04 15.62
CA THR A 163 61.23 -2.99 15.59
C THR A 163 61.83 -4.18 16.33
N SER A 164 61.29 -4.54 17.49
CA SER A 164 61.73 -5.72 18.24
C SER A 164 61.43 -7.01 17.50
N MET A 165 60.21 -7.19 16.98
CA MET A 165 59.84 -8.36 16.18
C MET A 165 60.68 -8.47 14.90
N GLY A 166 60.91 -7.36 14.20
CA GLY A 166 61.76 -7.29 13.01
C GLY A 166 63.22 -7.63 13.31
N LYS A 167 63.75 -7.19 14.46
CA LYS A 167 65.09 -7.60 14.91
C LYS A 167 65.15 -9.08 15.28
N CYS A 168 64.13 -9.64 15.94
CA CYS A 168 64.07 -11.07 16.22
C CYS A 168 64.02 -11.93 14.94
N CYS A 169 63.24 -11.52 13.94
CA CYS A 169 63.10 -12.26 12.68
C CYS A 169 64.29 -12.04 11.73
N GLY A 170 64.90 -10.85 11.71
CA GLY A 170 66.04 -10.53 10.84
C GLY A 170 67.38 -11.11 11.31
N GLN A 171 67.50 -11.49 12.58
CA GLN A 171 68.71 -12.12 13.12
C GLN A 171 68.87 -13.59 12.69
N ILE A 172 67.85 -14.18 12.06
CA ILE A 172 67.88 -15.54 11.51
C ILE A 172 68.44 -15.47 10.09
N THR A 173 69.76 -15.34 9.97
CA THR A 173 70.46 -15.43 8.67
C THR A 173 70.68 -16.90 8.32
N ILE A 174 69.91 -17.42 7.37
CA ILE A 174 70.05 -18.79 6.88
C ILE A 174 71.19 -18.81 5.87
N HIS A 175 72.36 -19.32 6.27
CA HIS A 175 73.45 -19.63 5.35
C HIS A 175 73.08 -20.90 4.57
N LEU A 176 72.58 -20.73 3.35
CA LEU A 176 72.37 -21.82 2.41
C LEU A 176 73.74 -22.27 1.89
N ALA A 177 74.29 -23.33 2.46
CA ALA A 177 75.43 -24.01 1.89
C ALA A 177 74.96 -24.70 0.61
N THR A 178 75.29 -24.11 -0.55
CA THR A 178 75.21 -24.83 -1.81
C THR A 178 76.38 -25.80 -1.84
N ASP A 179 76.10 -27.06 -1.52
CA ASP A 179 77.04 -28.15 -1.74
C ASP A 179 76.99 -28.44 -3.25
N GLU A 180 77.74 -27.63 -4.00
CA GLU A 180 78.01 -27.86 -5.42
C GLU A 180 79.34 -28.60 -5.52
N ASP A 181 79.34 -29.89 -5.17
CA ASP A 181 80.40 -30.82 -5.54
C ASP A 181 79.83 -32.23 -5.77
N ARG A 182 79.35 -32.50 -7.00
CA ARG A 182 79.65 -33.75 -7.73
C ARG A 182 79.27 -33.74 -9.21
#